data_AF-A0A957KMK2-F1
#
_entry.id   AF-A0A957KMK2-F1
#
_cell.length_a   1.000
_cell.length_b   1.000
_cell.length_c   1.000
_cell.angle_alpha   90.00
_cell.angle_beta   90.00
_cell.angle_gamma   90.00
#
_symmetry.space_group_name_H-M   'P 1'
#
loop_
_entity.id
_entity.type
_entity.pdbx_description
1 polymer ?
#
loop_
_entity_poly.entity_id
_entity_poly.type
_entity_poly.pdbx_seq_one_letter_code
_entity_poly.pdbx_strand_id
1 'polypeptide(L)'
;GVNGYTTNLYGEVLNQLVVSSNGLILGDDTAVPNPHGHNQWLPDATAPGFVLAGLWRDVDLTNSGRFHVAIVSGLVQGHDVFYAQWHDAPYASDPDLTARHAIAVLLNGDGSMAKQPLVAHAFFIYDNISDPAQTVAQGYTIGIEDKLGVRGVTYAYAPCCGDPQPPQGYPPAAGTTLHLR
;
A
#
# COMPACT_ATOMS: atom_id res chain seq x y z
N GLY A 1 13.22 3.72 6.02
CA GLY A 1 13.32 3.71 7.49
C GLY A 1 12.36 4.74 8.08
N VAL A 2 11.69 4.43 9.20
CA VAL A 2 10.72 5.35 9.82
C VAL A 2 11.34 6.29 10.87
N ASN A 3 12.61 6.68 10.71
CA ASN A 3 13.29 7.74 11.47
C ASN A 3 13.13 7.71 13.01
N GLY A 4 13.33 6.54 13.64
CA GLY A 4 13.23 6.39 15.10
C GLY A 4 11.79 6.18 15.62
N TYR A 5 10.79 6.29 14.77
CA TYR A 5 9.43 5.86 15.06
C TYR A 5 9.28 4.34 14.95
N THR A 6 8.16 3.83 15.44
CA THR A 6 7.72 2.47 15.12
C THR A 6 6.28 2.51 14.63
N THR A 7 5.83 1.44 13.98
CA THR A 7 4.41 1.17 13.78
C THR A 7 4.12 -0.25 14.22
N ASN A 8 2.85 -0.59 14.38
CA ASN A 8 2.43 -1.95 14.66
C ASN A 8 1.61 -2.45 13.46
N LEU A 9 1.86 -3.65 12.95
CA LEU A 9 0.98 -4.29 11.98
C LEU A 9 0.75 -5.73 12.42
N TYR A 10 -0.52 -6.15 12.53
CA TYR A 10 -0.91 -7.49 12.98
C TYR A 10 -0.27 -7.97 14.30
N GLY A 11 0.07 -7.05 15.20
CA GLY A 11 0.69 -7.32 16.49
C GLY A 11 2.22 -7.21 16.49
N GLU A 12 2.86 -7.11 15.32
CA GLU A 12 4.31 -6.97 15.20
C GLU A 12 4.73 -5.50 15.15
N VAL A 13 5.81 -5.16 15.87
CA VAL A 13 6.38 -3.82 15.87
C VAL A 13 7.40 -3.69 14.74
N LEU A 14 7.15 -2.77 13.82
CA LEU A 14 8.01 -2.47 12.67
C LEU A 14 8.75 -1.15 12.88
N ASN A 15 10.05 -1.16 12.63
CA ASN A 15 10.95 0.00 12.70
C ASN A 15 11.45 0.45 11.31
N GLN A 16 11.09 -0.30 10.27
CA GLN A 16 11.41 -0.01 8.90
C GLN A 16 10.27 -0.46 7.99
N LEU A 17 9.98 0.40 7.01
CA LEU A 17 9.08 0.15 5.91
C LEU A 17 9.87 0.37 4.63
N VAL A 18 9.69 -0.53 3.67
CA VAL A 18 10.20 -0.42 2.30
C VAL A 18 9.04 0.02 1.43
N VAL A 19 9.23 1.10 0.68
CA VAL A 19 8.20 1.62 -0.22
C VAL A 19 8.67 1.44 -1.65
N SER A 20 7.81 0.87 -2.48
CA SER A 20 8.08 0.61 -3.88
C SER A 20 7.36 1.60 -4.79
N SER A 21 7.93 1.91 -5.96
CA SER A 21 7.28 2.77 -6.94
C SER A 21 5.95 2.22 -7.46
N ASN A 22 5.72 0.91 -7.33
CA ASN A 22 4.56 0.21 -7.86
C ASN A 22 3.30 0.24 -6.96
N GLY A 23 3.24 1.10 -5.93
CA GLY A 23 2.07 1.23 -5.06
C GLY A 23 2.05 0.29 -3.85
N LEU A 24 3.21 -0.29 -3.52
CA LEU A 24 3.41 -1.27 -2.45
C LEU A 24 4.21 -0.67 -1.28
N ILE A 25 3.81 -0.98 -0.06
CA ILE A 25 4.66 -0.90 1.14
C ILE A 25 4.86 -2.30 1.70
N LEU A 26 6.10 -2.61 2.07
CA LEU A 26 6.49 -3.84 2.73
C LEU A 26 7.04 -3.54 4.13
N GLY A 27 6.72 -4.40 5.09
CA GLY A 27 7.44 -4.45 6.34
C GLY A 27 8.88 -4.91 6.10
N ASP A 28 9.84 -4.37 6.85
CA ASP A 28 11.22 -4.86 6.78
C ASP A 28 11.30 -6.25 7.43
N ASP A 29 11.40 -7.28 6.60
CA ASP A 29 11.81 -8.59 7.06
C ASP A 29 12.89 -9.16 6.12
N THR A 30 14.07 -9.37 6.71
CA THR A 30 15.22 -10.01 6.09
C THR A 30 15.00 -11.50 5.72
N ALA A 31 13.83 -12.06 6.01
CA ALA A 31 13.57 -13.50 5.91
C ALA A 31 13.00 -13.99 4.56
N VAL A 32 12.49 -13.11 3.67
CA VAL A 32 11.86 -13.55 2.42
C VAL A 32 12.56 -12.90 1.21
N PRO A 33 13.25 -13.67 0.36
CA PRO A 33 13.73 -13.18 -0.93
C PRO A 33 12.54 -12.80 -1.80
N ASN A 34 12.32 -11.50 -1.88
CA ASN A 34 11.28 -10.75 -2.61
C ASN A 34 10.77 -11.44 -3.90
N PRO A 35 9.58 -12.10 -3.89
CA PRO A 35 8.94 -12.65 -5.09
C PRO A 35 7.85 -11.72 -5.66
N HIS A 36 7.67 -10.51 -5.12
CA HIS A 36 6.62 -9.56 -5.54
C HIS A 36 6.96 -8.85 -6.87
N GLY A 37 7.22 -9.63 -7.93
CA GLY A 37 7.49 -9.12 -9.28
C GLY A 37 6.25 -8.67 -10.03
N HIS A 38 5.06 -9.07 -9.59
CA HIS A 38 3.77 -8.72 -10.17
C HIS A 38 2.69 -8.68 -9.10
N ASN A 39 1.57 -7.98 -9.34
CA ASN A 39 0.48 -7.94 -8.37
C ASN A 39 -0.13 -9.35 -8.18
N GLN A 40 -0.55 -9.66 -6.96
CA GLN A 40 -1.07 -10.98 -6.59
C GLN A 40 -2.28 -10.83 -5.65
N TRP A 41 -3.04 -11.91 -5.47
CA TRP A 41 -4.11 -11.96 -4.48
C TRP A 41 -3.56 -11.93 -3.05
N LEU A 42 -4.25 -11.26 -2.12
CA LEU A 42 -3.86 -11.20 -0.70
C LEU A 42 -4.95 -11.79 0.23
N PRO A 43 -4.58 -12.49 1.31
CA PRO A 43 -3.22 -12.88 1.68
C PRO A 43 -2.69 -14.06 0.84
N ASP A 44 -1.37 -14.20 0.72
CA ASP A 44 -0.70 -15.31 0.03
C ASP A 44 0.45 -15.92 0.85
N ALA A 45 0.20 -17.10 1.42
CA ALA A 45 1.18 -17.82 2.22
C ALA A 45 2.37 -18.36 1.42
N THR A 46 2.30 -18.38 0.07
CA THR A 46 3.39 -18.82 -0.80
C THR A 46 4.38 -17.69 -1.13
N ALA A 47 3.95 -16.44 -0.96
CA ALA A 47 4.73 -15.23 -1.17
C ALA A 47 4.46 -14.22 -0.05
N PRO A 48 4.87 -14.52 1.21
CA PRO A 48 4.51 -13.70 2.37
C PRO A 48 5.45 -12.50 2.54
N GLY A 49 4.96 -11.36 3.06
CA GLY A 49 5.85 -10.19 3.14
C GLY A 49 5.44 -8.95 3.95
N PHE A 50 4.43 -9.01 4.84
CA PHE A 50 3.88 -7.80 5.47
C PHE A 50 3.51 -6.74 4.42
N VAL A 51 2.50 -7.06 3.61
CA VAL A 51 2.18 -6.26 2.43
C VAL A 51 1.07 -5.27 2.73
N LEU A 52 1.27 -4.02 2.34
CA LEU A 52 0.25 -2.98 2.21
C LEU A 52 0.19 -2.58 0.73
N ALA A 53 -0.80 -3.10 0.00
CA ALA A 53 -1.04 -2.80 -1.40
C ALA A 53 -2.17 -1.76 -1.50
N GLY A 54 -1.81 -0.47 -1.61
CA GLY A 54 -2.77 0.63 -1.70
C GLY A 54 -3.32 0.81 -3.11
N LEU A 55 -2.51 0.53 -4.12
CA LEU A 55 -2.89 0.28 -5.51
C LEU A 55 -1.67 -0.30 -6.21
N TRP A 56 -1.41 -1.59 -5.95
CA TRP A 56 -0.24 -2.26 -6.48
C TRP A 56 -0.46 -2.65 -7.94
N ARG A 57 0.30 -2.05 -8.85
CA ARG A 57 0.24 -2.29 -10.31
C ARG A 57 1.57 -1.95 -10.97
N ASP A 58 1.75 -2.28 -12.24
CA ASP A 58 2.97 -1.94 -12.99
C ASP A 58 3.07 -0.42 -13.23
N VAL A 59 4.06 0.24 -12.61
CA VAL A 59 4.22 1.71 -12.62
C VAL A 59 5.61 2.08 -13.14
N ASP A 60 5.65 3.01 -14.10
CA ASP A 60 6.90 3.58 -14.61
C ASP A 60 6.99 5.09 -14.37
N LEU A 61 7.74 5.51 -13.34
CA LEU A 61 7.94 6.93 -13.03
C LEU A 61 9.09 7.59 -13.81
N THR A 62 9.65 6.93 -14.84
CA THR A 62 10.84 7.43 -15.55
C THR A 62 10.59 8.76 -16.24
N ASN A 63 9.42 8.93 -16.85
CA ASN A 63 9.13 10.10 -17.70
C ASN A 63 8.07 11.05 -17.10
N SER A 64 7.24 10.58 -16.17
CA SER A 64 6.15 11.37 -15.58
C SER A 64 5.73 10.81 -14.22
N GLY A 65 4.82 11.53 -13.55
CA GLY A 65 4.38 11.21 -12.21
C GLY A 65 5.40 11.60 -11.14
N ARG A 66 4.99 11.48 -9.88
CA ARG A 66 5.84 11.75 -8.71
C ARG A 66 5.57 10.74 -7.61
N PHE A 67 6.63 10.45 -6.86
CA PHE A 67 6.57 9.59 -5.69
C PHE A 67 7.17 10.34 -4.50
N HIS A 68 6.37 10.50 -3.45
CA HIS A 68 6.76 11.22 -2.23
C HIS A 68 6.59 10.32 -1.01
N VAL A 69 7.56 10.40 -0.09
CA VAL A 69 7.48 9.72 1.20
C VAL A 69 7.89 10.72 2.28
N ALA A 70 7.08 10.84 3.32
CA ALA A 70 7.34 11.75 4.43
C ALA A 70 6.74 11.22 5.73
N ILE A 71 7.22 11.73 6.85
CA ILE A 71 6.49 11.69 8.12
C ILE A 71 5.74 13.02 8.24
N VAL A 72 4.42 12.94 8.41
CA VAL A 72 3.53 14.10 8.44
C VAL A 72 2.82 14.15 9.79
N SER A 73 2.95 15.30 10.47
CA SER A 73 2.22 15.58 11.70
C SER A 73 0.91 16.32 11.40
N GLY A 74 -0.12 16.10 12.23
CA GLY A 74 -1.38 16.85 12.16
C GLY A 74 -2.37 16.40 11.09
N LEU A 75 -2.01 15.41 10.25
CA LEU A 75 -2.94 14.78 9.32
C LEU A 75 -4.00 13.94 10.07
N VAL A 76 -3.57 13.23 11.11
CA VAL A 76 -4.44 12.53 12.06
C VAL A 76 -4.22 13.14 13.43
N GLN A 77 -5.31 13.53 14.10
CA GLN A 77 -5.22 14.20 15.39
C GLN A 77 -4.48 13.32 16.41
N GLY A 78 -3.40 13.86 16.98
CA GLY A 78 -2.60 13.18 18.01
C GLY A 78 -1.61 12.14 17.48
N HIS A 79 -1.43 12.02 16.17
CA HIS A 79 -0.52 11.03 15.57
C HIS A 79 0.38 11.65 14.50
N ASP A 80 1.64 11.24 14.51
CA ASP A 80 2.51 11.32 13.34
C ASP A 80 2.18 10.17 12.40
N VAL A 81 2.29 10.43 11.09
CA VAL A 81 1.87 9.50 10.05
C VAL A 81 3.01 9.28 9.08
N PHE A 82 3.38 8.03 8.84
CA PHE A 82 4.18 7.68 7.68
C PHE A 82 3.28 7.75 6.45
N TYR A 83 3.59 8.64 5.52
CA TYR A 83 2.77 8.95 4.36
C TYR A 83 3.57 8.71 3.09
N ALA A 84 3.13 7.75 2.28
CA ALA A 84 3.65 7.49 0.95
C ALA A 84 2.58 7.83 -0.08
N GLN A 85 2.94 8.62 -1.09
CA GLN A 85 2.03 9.07 -2.13
C GLN A 85 2.63 8.82 -3.52
N TRP A 86 1.79 8.28 -4.39
CA TRP A 86 2.00 8.21 -5.83
C TRP A 86 1.07 9.22 -6.48
N HIS A 87 1.63 10.22 -7.15
CA HIS A 87 0.88 11.33 -7.72
C HIS A 87 1.05 11.36 -9.23
N ASP A 88 -0.05 11.16 -9.96
CA ASP A 88 -0.06 11.01 -11.43
C ASP A 88 0.91 9.92 -11.89
N ALA A 89 1.03 8.84 -11.10
CA ALA A 89 1.89 7.72 -11.47
C ALA A 89 1.29 7.04 -12.71
N PRO A 90 2.03 6.92 -13.83
CA PRO A 90 1.53 6.25 -15.03
C PRO A 90 1.67 4.72 -14.92
N TYR A 91 0.91 3.99 -15.73
CA TYR A 91 1.14 2.57 -15.96
C TYR A 91 2.32 2.38 -16.92
N ALA A 92 3.13 1.34 -16.75
CA ALA A 92 4.38 1.21 -17.50
C ALA A 92 4.18 1.09 -19.03
N SER A 93 3.17 0.33 -19.46
CA SER A 93 2.86 0.14 -20.89
C SER A 93 1.89 1.19 -21.45
N ASP A 94 1.34 2.07 -20.60
CA ASP A 94 0.34 3.07 -20.98
C ASP A 94 0.51 4.34 -20.12
N PRO A 95 1.27 5.35 -20.61
CA PRO A 95 1.60 6.53 -19.83
C PRO A 95 0.41 7.46 -19.56
N ASP A 96 -0.70 7.31 -20.31
CA ASP A 96 -1.92 8.08 -20.09
C ASP A 96 -2.78 7.48 -18.96
N LEU A 97 -2.58 6.19 -18.64
CA LEU A 97 -3.23 5.48 -17.54
C LEU A 97 -2.60 5.84 -16.18
N THR A 98 -2.93 7.04 -15.70
CA THR A 98 -2.40 7.59 -14.45
C THR A 98 -3.29 7.30 -13.24
N ALA A 99 -2.66 7.21 -12.06
CA ALA A 99 -3.34 7.12 -10.77
C ALA A 99 -2.69 8.01 -9.69
N ARG A 100 -3.53 8.50 -8.78
CA ARG A 100 -3.19 9.25 -7.57
C ARG A 100 -3.75 8.54 -6.36
N HIS A 101 -2.85 8.04 -5.52
CA HIS A 101 -3.23 7.40 -4.26
C HIS A 101 -2.13 7.58 -3.22
N ALA A 102 -2.47 7.31 -1.96
CA ALA A 102 -1.52 7.32 -0.87
C ALA A 102 -1.83 6.20 0.14
N ILE A 103 -0.77 5.78 0.82
CA ILE A 103 -0.85 4.91 1.99
C ILE A 103 -0.37 5.71 3.19
N ALA A 104 -1.20 5.79 4.22
CA ALA A 104 -0.93 6.48 5.47
C ALA A 104 -0.90 5.44 6.61
N VAL A 105 0.23 5.32 7.31
CA VAL A 105 0.39 4.40 8.44
C VAL A 105 0.61 5.21 9.71
N LEU A 106 -0.19 4.97 10.75
CA LEU A 106 0.00 5.64 12.02
C LEU A 106 1.32 5.18 12.65
N LEU A 107 2.09 6.15 13.13
CA LEU A 107 3.31 5.89 13.87
C LEU A 107 3.03 5.94 15.37
N ASN A 108 3.66 5.03 16.10
CA ASN A 108 3.84 5.12 17.53
C ASN A 108 4.97 6.13 17.78
N GLY A 109 4.66 7.20 18.52
CA GLY A 109 5.65 8.20 18.91
C GLY A 109 6.75 7.62 19.81
N ASP A 110 7.81 8.39 20.03
CA ASP A 110 9.02 8.08 20.82
C ASP A 110 8.81 7.93 22.36
N GLY A 111 7.57 7.66 22.80
CA GLY A 111 7.22 7.44 24.20
C GLY A 111 6.55 8.62 24.91
N SER A 112 6.37 9.77 24.26
CA SER A 112 5.75 10.96 24.86
C SER A 112 4.22 11.09 24.66
N MET A 113 3.62 10.29 23.75
CA MET A 113 2.21 10.41 23.34
C MET A 113 1.41 9.09 23.51
N ALA A 114 1.74 8.31 24.55
CA ALA A 114 0.98 7.11 24.89
C ALA A 114 -0.38 7.49 25.49
N LYS A 115 -1.41 7.71 24.65
CA LYS A 115 -2.85 7.75 25.04
C LYS A 115 -3.78 7.89 23.81
N GLN A 116 -3.97 6.85 22.98
CA GLN A 116 -5.22 6.60 22.22
C GLN A 116 -5.19 5.21 21.53
N PRO A 117 -6.35 4.56 21.27
CA PRO A 117 -6.49 3.16 20.87
C PRO A 117 -6.28 2.84 19.37
N LEU A 118 -5.68 3.75 18.59
CA LEU A 118 -5.49 3.58 17.14
C LEU A 118 -4.18 2.86 16.78
N VAL A 119 -3.70 1.98 17.65
CA VAL A 119 -2.49 1.18 17.39
C VAL A 119 -2.76 0.26 16.20
N ALA A 120 -1.84 0.22 15.23
CA ALA A 120 -1.90 -0.61 14.03
C ALA A 120 -2.86 -0.20 12.89
N HIS A 121 -3.24 1.07 12.84
CA HIS A 121 -4.11 1.56 11.78
C HIS A 121 -3.32 1.99 10.54
N ALA A 122 -3.87 1.67 9.37
CA ALA A 122 -3.41 2.18 8.09
C ALA A 122 -4.60 2.67 7.25
N PHE A 123 -4.34 3.57 6.31
CA PHE A 123 -5.34 4.09 5.38
C PHE A 123 -4.85 4.02 3.95
N PHE A 124 -5.73 3.62 3.05
CA PHE A 124 -5.55 3.81 1.60
C PHE A 124 -6.43 4.96 1.15
N ILE A 125 -5.82 5.99 0.56
CA ILE A 125 -6.48 7.24 0.17
C ILE A 125 -6.39 7.36 -1.34
N TYR A 126 -7.53 7.60 -2.00
CA TYR A 126 -7.63 7.66 -3.46
C TYR A 126 -8.11 9.04 -3.90
N ASP A 127 -7.38 9.64 -4.85
CA ASP A 127 -7.74 10.94 -5.43
C ASP A 127 -8.25 10.77 -6.87
N ASN A 128 -7.43 10.23 -7.77
CA ASN A 128 -7.81 10.05 -9.17
C ASN A 128 -7.29 8.72 -9.72
N ILE A 129 -8.13 8.00 -10.46
CA ILE A 129 -7.74 6.88 -11.31
C ILE A 129 -8.32 7.20 -12.68
N SER A 130 -7.45 7.54 -13.63
CA SER A 130 -7.83 8.15 -14.91
C SER A 130 -8.81 7.30 -15.73
N ASP A 131 -8.57 5.99 -15.80
CA ASP A 131 -9.46 5.01 -16.39
C ASP A 131 -9.52 3.76 -15.51
N PRO A 132 -10.54 3.63 -14.64
CA PRO A 132 -10.69 2.46 -13.79
C PRO A 132 -10.91 1.15 -14.56
N ALA A 133 -11.55 1.20 -15.73
CA ALA A 133 -11.85 0.00 -16.51
C ALA A 133 -10.56 -0.53 -17.16
N GLN A 134 -9.77 0.36 -17.74
CA GLN A 134 -8.45 0.01 -18.26
C GLN A 134 -7.49 -0.42 -17.14
N THR A 135 -7.57 0.19 -15.95
CA THR A 135 -6.82 -0.27 -14.76
C THR A 135 -7.15 -1.71 -14.40
N VAL A 136 -8.44 -2.11 -14.48
CA VAL A 136 -8.86 -3.50 -14.26
C VAL A 136 -8.29 -4.41 -15.34
N ALA A 137 -8.32 -4.00 -16.61
CA ALA A 137 -7.79 -4.80 -17.72
C ALA A 137 -6.27 -5.04 -17.61
N GLN A 138 -5.54 -4.11 -16.99
CA GLN A 138 -4.09 -4.16 -16.82
C GLN A 138 -3.63 -4.88 -15.53
N GLY A 139 -4.55 -5.17 -14.62
CA GLY A 139 -4.25 -5.84 -13.36
C GLY A 139 -3.79 -4.89 -12.25
N TYR A 140 -4.26 -5.15 -11.03
CA TYR A 140 -3.89 -4.42 -9.83
C TYR A 140 -4.27 -5.19 -8.56
N THR A 141 -3.68 -4.83 -7.42
CA THR A 141 -4.06 -5.34 -6.10
C THR A 141 -4.30 -4.19 -5.13
N ILE A 142 -5.41 -4.26 -4.39
CA ILE A 142 -5.70 -3.45 -3.21
C ILE A 142 -5.97 -4.40 -2.05
N GLY A 143 -5.09 -4.41 -1.06
CA GLY A 143 -5.18 -5.35 0.04
C GLY A 143 -4.08 -5.18 1.07
N ILE A 144 -4.15 -6.03 2.08
CA ILE A 144 -3.20 -6.08 3.18
C ILE A 144 -2.99 -7.54 3.60
N GLU A 145 -1.77 -7.88 3.98
CA GLU A 145 -1.47 -9.17 4.64
C GLU A 145 -0.41 -9.06 5.73
N ASP A 146 -0.42 -10.06 6.60
CA ASP A 146 0.55 -10.22 7.66
C ASP A 146 1.88 -10.82 7.17
N LYS A 147 2.84 -10.93 8.08
CA LYS A 147 4.17 -11.47 7.83
C LYS A 147 4.20 -12.84 7.16
N LEU A 148 3.17 -13.65 7.41
CA LEU A 148 3.14 -15.05 7.00
C LEU A 148 2.24 -15.28 5.78
N GLY A 149 1.57 -14.24 5.27
CA GLY A 149 0.58 -14.40 4.19
C GLY A 149 -0.60 -15.27 4.61
N VAL A 150 -0.91 -15.36 5.91
CA VAL A 150 -2.00 -16.21 6.44
C VAL A 150 -3.18 -15.35 6.89
N ARG A 151 -2.93 -14.12 7.35
CA ARG A 151 -3.96 -13.15 7.70
C ARG A 151 -3.90 -11.98 6.74
N GLY A 152 -5.05 -11.49 6.33
CA GLY A 152 -5.13 -10.42 5.35
C GLY A 152 -6.51 -10.27 4.76
N VAL A 153 -6.65 -9.27 3.90
CA VAL A 153 -7.86 -9.02 3.12
C VAL A 153 -7.46 -8.46 1.75
N THR A 154 -8.04 -9.02 0.69
CA THR A 154 -8.14 -8.36 -0.62
C THR A 154 -9.42 -7.55 -0.65
N TYR A 155 -9.31 -6.24 -0.88
CA TYR A 155 -10.46 -5.36 -1.07
C TYR A 155 -10.86 -5.32 -2.54
N ALA A 156 -9.88 -5.19 -3.42
CA ALA A 156 -10.09 -5.23 -4.85
C ALA A 156 -8.85 -5.78 -5.55
N TYR A 157 -9.06 -6.49 -6.65
CA TYR A 157 -8.03 -7.23 -7.35
C TYR A 157 -8.45 -7.46 -8.81
N ALA A 158 -7.49 -7.32 -9.71
CA ALA A 158 -7.55 -7.86 -11.04
C ALA A 158 -6.23 -8.57 -11.34
N PRO A 159 -6.26 -9.82 -11.84
CA PRO A 159 -5.07 -10.58 -12.09
C PRO A 159 -4.23 -9.96 -13.22
N CYS A 160 -2.92 -10.06 -13.09
CA CYS A 160 -1.98 -9.93 -14.19
C CYS A 160 -1.18 -11.23 -14.33
N CYS A 161 -0.33 -11.33 -15.35
CA CYS A 161 0.70 -12.37 -15.46
C CYS A 161 0.21 -13.84 -15.36
N GLY A 162 -1.08 -14.11 -15.61
CA GLY A 162 -1.65 -15.45 -15.60
C GLY A 162 -2.04 -15.99 -14.22
N ASP A 163 -2.15 -15.13 -13.20
CA ASP A 163 -2.69 -15.51 -11.90
C ASP A 163 -4.14 -16.04 -12.05
N PRO A 164 -4.46 -17.23 -11.49
CA PRO A 164 -5.74 -17.88 -11.71
C PRO A 164 -6.89 -17.32 -10.87
N GLN A 165 -6.63 -16.43 -9.90
CA GLN A 165 -7.67 -15.89 -9.04
C GLN A 165 -8.62 -15.00 -9.84
N PRO A 166 -9.95 -15.14 -9.65
CA PRO A 166 -10.89 -14.29 -10.33
C PRO A 166 -10.75 -12.83 -9.86
N PRO A 167 -11.00 -11.83 -10.72
CA PRO A 167 -11.08 -10.44 -10.29
C PRO A 167 -12.10 -10.27 -9.15
N GLN A 168 -11.80 -9.37 -8.22
CA GLN A 168 -12.69 -8.99 -7.12
C GLN A 168 -12.77 -7.47 -7.02
N GLY A 169 -13.97 -6.93 -6.79
CA GLY A 169 -14.13 -5.50 -6.54
C GLY A 169 -13.80 -4.63 -7.76
N TYR A 170 -13.52 -3.35 -7.50
CA TYR A 170 -13.24 -2.35 -8.53
C TYR A 170 -12.33 -1.26 -7.96
N PRO A 171 -11.52 -0.55 -8.80
CA PRO A 171 -10.72 0.56 -8.30
C PRO A 171 -11.60 1.61 -7.61
N PRO A 172 -11.23 2.11 -6.42
CA PRO A 172 -12.04 3.06 -5.66
C PRO A 172 -12.26 4.37 -6.40
N ALA A 173 -13.43 4.98 -6.19
CA ALA A 173 -13.74 6.30 -6.73
C ALA A 173 -12.88 7.39 -6.08
N ALA A 174 -12.71 8.50 -6.80
CA ALA A 174 -12.07 9.71 -6.30
C ALA A 174 -12.62 10.16 -4.93
N GLY A 175 -11.73 10.48 -4.00
CA GLY A 175 -12.07 10.88 -2.63
C GLY A 175 -12.34 9.72 -1.67
N THR A 176 -12.22 8.47 -2.10
CA THR A 176 -12.38 7.30 -1.22
C THR A 176 -11.21 7.21 -0.23
N THR A 177 -11.51 6.89 1.02
CA THR A 177 -10.52 6.47 2.01
C THR A 177 -10.93 5.13 2.62
N LEU A 178 -10.08 4.11 2.47
CA LEU A 178 -10.24 2.82 3.14
C LEU A 178 -9.47 2.85 4.45
N HIS A 179 -10.13 2.46 5.54
CA HIS A 179 -9.54 2.36 6.87
C HIS A 179 -9.27 0.89 7.21
N LEU A 180 -8.00 0.56 7.44
CA LEU A 180 -7.50 -0.75 7.79
C LEU A 180 -7.25 -0.82 9.31
N ARG A 181 -7.67 -1.92 9.93
CA ARG A 181 -7.56 -2.20 11.37
C ARG A 181 -6.88 -3.53 11.59
#